data_AF-A0A9D2T084-F1
#
_entry.id   AF-A0A9D2T084-F1
#
_cell.length_a   1.000
_cell.length_b   1.000
_cell.length_c   1.000
_cell.angle_alpha   90.00
_cell.angle_beta   90.00
_cell.angle_gamma   90.00
#
_symmetry.space_group_name_H-M   'P 1'
#
loop_
_entity.id
_entity.type
_entity.pdbx_description
1 polymer ?
#
loop_
_entity_poly.entity_id
_entity_poly.type
_entity_poly.pdbx_seq_one_letter_code
_entity_poly.pdbx_strand_id
1 'polypeptide(L)'
;MEETKTPGEKRRKELFYAPKNGWDRIDAGDEAALRSYCEDYKKFLDESKTEREAVDTAIALAEAKGFRPFTRGMALQPGDKVYRSNRGKALMLA
;
A
#
# COMPACT_ATOMS: atom_id res chain seq x y z
N MET A 1 -25.10 21.16 -28.11
CA MET A 1 -24.23 22.19 -28.71
C MET A 1 -22.91 22.14 -27.98
N GLU A 2 -21.89 21.51 -28.54
CA GLU A 2 -20.53 21.60 -27.99
C GLU A 2 -20.00 23.02 -28.22
N GLU A 3 -19.73 23.73 -27.13
CA GLU A 3 -19.09 25.04 -27.21
C GLU A 3 -17.71 24.92 -27.85
N THR A 4 -17.55 25.54 -29.01
CA THR A 4 -16.26 25.65 -29.71
C THR A 4 -15.30 26.51 -28.88
N LYS A 5 -14.43 25.85 -28.12
CA LYS A 5 -13.40 26.50 -27.29
C LYS A 5 -12.42 27.29 -28.14
N THR A 6 -12.15 28.53 -27.73
CA THR A 6 -11.20 29.43 -28.39
C THR A 6 -9.76 28.92 -28.28
N PRO A 7 -8.84 29.33 -29.18
CA PRO A 7 -7.43 28.90 -29.12
C PRO A 7 -6.73 29.24 -27.80
N GLY A 8 -7.12 30.34 -27.15
CA GLY A 8 -6.58 30.76 -25.84
C GLY A 8 -6.99 29.81 -24.71
N GLU A 9 -8.24 29.35 -24.70
CA GLU A 9 -8.74 28.42 -23.69
C GLU A 9 -8.10 27.02 -23.79
N LYS A 10 -7.82 26.57 -25.03
CA LYS A 10 -7.09 25.31 -25.26
C LYS A 10 -5.67 25.38 -24.70
N ARG A 11 -4.92 26.44 -25.04
CA ARG A 11 -3.56 26.68 -24.52
C ARG A 11 -3.53 26.82 -23.00
N ARG A 12 -4.55 27.47 -22.41
CA ARG A 12 -4.66 27.58 -20.94
C ARG A 12 -4.80 26.21 -20.28
N LYS A 13 -5.63 25.32 -20.84
CA LYS A 13 -5.83 23.97 -20.30
C LYS A 13 -4.58 23.09 -20.42
N GLU A 14 -3.80 23.25 -21.48
CA GLU A 14 -2.58 22.45 -21.71
C GLU A 14 -1.40 22.94 -20.87
N LEU A 15 -1.26 24.25 -20.67
CA LEU A 15 -0.08 24.84 -20.04
C LEU A 15 -0.24 25.11 -18.54
N PHE A 16 -1.47 25.29 -18.05
CA PHE A 16 -1.68 25.71 -16.67
C PHE A 16 -1.86 24.48 -15.79
N TYR A 17 -1.23 24.52 -14.62
CA TYR A 17 -1.44 23.51 -13.59
C TYR A 17 -2.89 23.53 -13.11
N ALA A 18 -3.63 22.46 -13.43
CA ALA A 18 -5.02 22.28 -13.06
C ALA A 18 -5.19 20.87 -12.45
N PRO A 19 -4.92 20.70 -11.14
CA PRO A 19 -5.01 19.40 -10.52
C PRO A 19 -6.45 18.88 -10.55
N LYS A 20 -6.63 17.63 -10.97
CA LYS A 20 -7.90 16.89 -10.87
C LYS A 20 -7.91 16.04 -9.60
N ASN A 21 -9.06 15.69 -9.03
CA ASN A 21 -9.06 14.75 -7.90
C ASN A 21 -8.58 13.38 -8.35
N GLY A 22 -7.95 12.61 -7.46
CA GLY A 22 -7.50 11.25 -7.79
C GLY A 22 -8.67 10.35 -8.20
N TRP A 23 -9.83 10.53 -7.57
CA TRP A 23 -11.07 9.83 -7.92
C TRP A 23 -11.54 10.08 -9.36
N ASP A 24 -11.29 11.27 -9.90
CA ASP A 24 -11.65 11.61 -11.29
C ASP A 24 -10.64 11.07 -12.32
N ARG A 25 -9.58 10.38 -11.86
CA ARG A 25 -8.49 9.86 -12.69
C ARG A 25 -8.39 8.33 -12.70
N ILE A 26 -9.12 7.64 -11.81
CA ILE A 26 -9.13 6.17 -11.76
C ILE A 26 -10.07 5.60 -12.80
N ASP A 27 -9.68 4.49 -13.42
CA ASP A 27 -10.59 3.70 -14.23
C ASP A 27 -11.31 2.61 -13.39
N ALA A 28 -12.20 1.84 -14.04
CA ALA A 28 -12.98 0.82 -13.35
C ALA A 28 -12.12 -0.35 -12.81
N GLY A 29 -10.97 -0.64 -13.44
CA GLY A 29 -10.03 -1.65 -12.97
C GLY A 29 -9.27 -1.19 -11.72
N ASP A 30 -8.80 0.05 -11.75
CA ASP A 30 -8.18 0.71 -10.60
C ASP A 30 -9.16 0.81 -9.41
N GLU A 31 -10.43 1.11 -9.66
CA GLU A 31 -11.46 1.16 -8.62
C GLU A 31 -11.64 -0.21 -7.94
N ALA A 32 -11.68 -1.30 -8.72
CA ALA A 32 -11.80 -2.65 -8.17
C ALA A 32 -10.59 -3.05 -7.33
N ALA A 33 -9.38 -2.76 -7.80
CA ALA A 33 -8.14 -3.00 -7.06
C ALA A 33 -8.08 -2.18 -5.76
N LEU A 34 -8.48 -0.90 -5.83
CA LEU A 34 -8.58 -0.01 -4.67
C LEU A 34 -9.56 -0.55 -3.64
N ARG A 35 -10.75 -1.00 -4.07
CA ARG A 35 -11.76 -1.58 -3.17
C ARG A 35 -11.26 -2.84 -2.50
N SER A 36 -10.63 -3.75 -3.24
CA SER A 36 -10.04 -4.97 -2.66
C SER A 36 -8.98 -4.64 -1.61
N TYR A 37 -8.08 -3.70 -1.92
CA TYR A 37 -7.08 -3.24 -0.97
C TYR A 37 -7.71 -2.64 0.30
N CYS A 38 -8.75 -1.81 0.14
CA CYS A 38 -9.47 -1.22 1.27
C CYS A 38 -10.10 -2.27 2.17
N GLU A 39 -10.70 -3.32 1.60
CA GLU A 39 -11.30 -4.40 2.39
C GLU A 39 -10.25 -5.20 3.16
N ASP A 40 -9.11 -5.52 2.56
CA ASP A 40 -8.05 -6.23 3.28
C ASP A 40 -7.39 -5.35 4.35
N TYR A 41 -7.28 -4.05 4.10
CA TYR A 41 -6.81 -3.09 5.10
C TYR A 41 -7.76 -3.01 6.31
N LYS A 42 -9.08 -3.01 6.08
CA LYS A 42 -10.07 -3.06 7.17
C LYS A 42 -9.91 -4.31 8.02
N LYS A 43 -9.79 -5.49 7.41
CA LYS A 43 -9.56 -6.75 8.14
C LYS A 43 -8.30 -6.68 8.99
N PHE A 44 -7.21 -6.15 8.43
CA PHE A 44 -5.97 -5.95 9.19
C PHE A 44 -6.20 -5.08 10.42
N LEU A 45 -6.92 -3.96 10.28
CA LEU A 45 -7.23 -3.07 11.41
C LEU A 45 -8.14 -3.73 12.45
N ASP A 46 -9.13 -4.52 12.02
CA ASP A 46 -10.03 -5.24 12.92
C ASP A 46 -9.29 -6.27 13.78
N GLU A 47 -8.27 -6.91 13.21
CA GLU A 47 -7.39 -7.89 13.87
C GLU A 47 -6.25 -7.25 14.67
N SER A 48 -5.93 -5.96 14.45
CA SER A 48 -4.73 -5.30 14.96
C SER A 48 -5.05 -4.09 15.84
N LYS A 49 -5.84 -4.29 16.89
CA LYS A 49 -6.33 -3.20 17.77
C LYS A 49 -5.26 -2.67 18.72
N THR A 50 -4.28 -3.50 19.07
CA THR A 50 -3.15 -3.16 19.94
C THR A 50 -1.81 -3.33 19.23
N GLU A 51 -0.73 -2.79 19.79
CA GLU A 51 0.59 -2.88 19.16
C GLU A 51 1.08 -4.33 19.03
N ARG A 52 0.67 -5.20 19.97
CA ARG A 52 1.06 -6.61 19.97
C ARG A 52 0.31 -7.40 18.92
N GLU A 53 -1.00 -7.22 18.87
CA GLU A 53 -1.84 -7.85 17.84
C GLU A 53 -1.40 -7.42 16.44
N ALA A 54 -1.06 -6.14 16.25
CA ALA A 54 -0.52 -5.66 14.97
C ALA A 54 0.78 -6.37 14.58
N VAL A 55 1.67 -6.62 15.53
CA VAL A 55 2.92 -7.37 15.29
C VAL A 55 2.62 -8.83 14.97
N ASP A 56 1.71 -9.47 15.71
CA ASP A 56 1.37 -10.88 15.52
C ASP A 56 0.67 -11.10 14.16
N THR A 57 -0.29 -10.25 13.79
CA THR A 57 -0.96 -10.27 12.48
C THR A 57 0.05 -10.02 11.35
N ALA A 58 0.96 -9.04 11.52
CA ALA A 58 1.98 -8.76 10.51
C ALA A 58 2.99 -9.89 10.36
N ILE A 59 3.34 -10.61 11.43
CA ILE A 59 4.18 -11.82 11.37
C ILE A 59 3.46 -12.91 10.59
N ALA A 60 2.19 -13.19 10.89
CA ALA A 60 1.42 -14.21 10.17
C ALA A 60 1.34 -13.91 8.66
N LEU A 61 1.10 -12.65 8.30
CA LEU A 61 1.09 -12.21 6.90
C LEU A 61 2.48 -12.31 6.24
N ALA A 62 3.55 -12.03 6.98
CA ALA A 62 4.92 -12.14 6.48
C ALA A 62 5.29 -13.62 6.25
N GLU A 63 4.99 -14.50 7.20
CA GLU A 63 5.23 -15.94 7.09
C GLU A 63 4.47 -16.56 5.91
N ALA A 64 3.20 -16.17 5.71
CA ALA A 64 2.43 -16.56 4.53
C ALA A 64 3.07 -16.12 3.19
N LYS A 65 3.86 -15.05 3.20
CA LYS A 65 4.63 -14.55 2.05
C LYS A 65 6.06 -15.13 1.96
N GLY A 66 6.38 -16.09 2.83
CA GLY A 66 7.66 -16.80 2.86
C GLY A 66 8.75 -16.11 3.69
N PHE A 67 8.41 -15.17 4.57
CA PHE A 67 9.37 -14.62 5.52
C PHE A 67 9.65 -15.62 6.64
N ARG A 68 10.88 -15.61 7.17
CA ARG A 68 11.29 -16.45 8.30
C ARG A 68 11.93 -15.63 9.42
N PRO A 69 11.86 -16.07 10.69
CA PRO A 69 12.45 -15.35 11.79
C PRO A 69 13.98 -15.27 11.66
N PHE A 70 14.53 -14.07 11.75
CA PHE A 70 15.96 -13.82 11.75
C PHE A 70 16.57 -14.18 13.11
N THR A 71 17.64 -14.99 13.07
CA THR A 71 18.46 -15.30 14.24
C THR A 71 19.87 -14.75 14.07
N ARG A 72 20.47 -14.26 15.16
CA ARG A 72 21.82 -13.68 15.08
C ARG A 72 22.83 -14.78 14.72
N GLY A 73 23.65 -14.52 13.70
CA GLY A 73 24.63 -15.48 13.19
C GLY A 73 24.10 -16.36 12.04
N MET A 74 22.84 -16.18 11.65
CA MET A 74 22.27 -16.82 10.47
C MET A 74 22.95 -16.32 9.19
N ALA A 75 23.28 -17.24 8.28
CA ALA A 75 23.73 -16.89 6.94
C ALA A 75 22.56 -16.32 6.13
N LEU A 76 22.76 -15.14 5.53
CA LEU A 76 21.78 -14.48 4.68
C LEU A 76 22.32 -14.39 3.25
N GLN A 77 21.44 -14.64 2.29
CA GLN A 77 21.71 -14.48 0.88
C GLN A 77 20.82 -13.37 0.30
N PRO A 78 21.24 -12.70 -0.79
CA PRO A 78 20.37 -11.76 -1.49
C PRO A 78 19.04 -12.42 -1.87
N GLY A 79 17.93 -11.78 -1.53
CA GLY A 79 16.57 -12.30 -1.77
C GLY A 79 15.98 -13.15 -0.64
N ASP A 80 16.74 -13.39 0.44
CA ASP A 80 16.17 -13.95 1.66
C ASP A 80 15.13 -13.01 2.26
N LYS A 81 13.96 -13.56 2.58
CA LYS A 81 12.89 -12.86 3.27
C LYS A 81 12.98 -13.16 4.75
N VAL A 82 13.39 -12.20 5.56
CA VAL A 82 13.55 -12.41 7.00
C VAL A 82 12.86 -11.34 7.82
N TYR A 83 12.40 -11.70 9.02
CA TYR A 83 11.77 -10.75 9.93
C TYR A 83 12.38 -10.83 11.33
N ARG A 84 12.32 -9.72 12.05
CA ARG A 84 12.69 -9.68 13.47
C ARG A 84 11.62 -8.95 14.27
N SER A 85 11.02 -9.66 15.22
CA SER A 85 10.15 -9.08 16.23
C SER A 85 10.96 -8.59 17.43
N ASN A 86 10.75 -7.35 17.85
CA ASN A 86 11.33 -6.78 19.05
C ASN A 86 10.29 -6.76 20.17
N ARG A 87 10.38 -7.74 21.09
CA ARG A 87 9.51 -7.90 22.27
C ARG A 87 8.00 -7.87 21.94
N GLY A 88 7.62 -8.29 20.73
CA GLY A 88 6.22 -8.28 20.29
C GLY A 88 5.61 -6.88 20.13
N LYS A 89 6.42 -5.82 20.02
CA LYS A 89 5.93 -4.43 19.88
C LYS A 89 6.44 -3.71 18.65
N ALA A 90 7.45 -4.25 17.98
CA ALA A 90 7.94 -3.74 16.72
C ALA A 90 8.37 -4.90 15.83
N LEU A 91 8.15 -4.75 14.52
CA LEU A 91 8.51 -5.73 13.50
C LEU A 91 9.43 -5.07 12.48
N MET A 92 10.54 -5.73 12.15
CA MET A 92 11.44 -5.36 11.07
C MET A 92 11.36 -6.45 10.01
N LEU A 93 11.22 -6.06 8.74
CA LEU A 93 11.15 -6.95 7.58
C LEU A 93 12.28 -6.58 6.63
N ALA A 94 13.00 -7.57 6.11
CA ALA A 94 14.10 -7.42 5.17
C ALA A 94 14.01 -8.48 4.07
#